data_AF-A0ABD4KV09-F1
#
_entry.id   AF-A0ABD4KV09-F1
#
_cell.length_a   1.000
_cell.length_b   1.000
_cell.length_c   1.000
_cell.angle_alpha   90.00
_cell.angle_beta   90.00
_cell.angle_gamma   90.00
#
_symmetry.space_group_name_H-M   'P 1'
#
loop_
_entity.id
_entity.type
_entity.pdbx_description
1 polymer ?
#
loop_
_entity_poly.entity_id
_entity_poly.type
_entity_poly.pdbx_seq_one_letter_code
_entity_poly.pdbx_strand_id
1 'polypeptide(L)'
;FPTYKNLSQHDAEWRHTNVRTVIKEIWLVEPSIFNNLGAKQAKVMISLLDKLLVSNENDSLLEVLESVVELDEHRLHQLAEQLNKTTLENIVSTIEVLQRRETVVRKLEELMINNYKDVLETPHLQGIIEANTWLFGEQYSMIGAEEDDFQKTAHNLRQHIKEIDVLAEDDFEQQDLDDGLTIEGVRRQVDLFLARKTKQF
;
A
#
# COMPACT_ATOMS: atom_id res chain seq x y z
N PHE A 1 17.21 6.08 -27.44
CA PHE A 1 18.11 5.84 -26.30
C PHE A 1 17.42 6.29 -25.02
N PRO A 2 17.75 5.69 -23.86
CA PRO A 2 17.17 6.05 -22.56
C PRO A 2 17.48 7.50 -22.17
N THR A 3 16.69 8.06 -21.25
CA THR A 3 16.90 9.42 -20.73
C THR A 3 17.15 9.35 -19.23
N TYR A 4 18.25 9.93 -18.76
CA TYR A 4 18.69 9.81 -17.37
C TYR A 4 18.42 11.09 -16.58
N LYS A 5 17.15 11.34 -16.25
CA LYS A 5 16.74 12.59 -15.57
C LYS A 5 17.23 12.72 -14.12
N ASN A 6 17.56 11.61 -13.47
CA ASN A 6 17.89 11.55 -12.05
C ASN A 6 19.40 11.35 -11.78
N LEU A 7 20.26 11.47 -12.79
CA LEU A 7 21.70 11.28 -12.67
C LEU A 7 22.46 12.60 -12.78
N SER A 8 23.70 12.62 -12.26
CA SER A 8 24.63 13.71 -12.56
C SER A 8 24.89 13.78 -14.06
N GLN A 9 25.23 14.97 -14.57
CA GLN A 9 25.50 15.15 -16.00
C GLN A 9 26.61 14.20 -16.48
N HIS A 10 27.68 14.06 -15.69
CA HIS A 10 28.79 13.17 -15.99
C HIS A 10 28.35 11.70 -16.10
N ASP A 11 27.56 11.20 -15.15
CA ASP A 11 27.10 9.81 -15.15
C ASP A 11 26.11 9.54 -16.28
N ALA A 12 25.26 10.51 -16.60
CA ALA A 12 24.34 10.44 -17.73
C ALA A 12 25.09 10.37 -19.08
N GLU A 13 26.12 11.18 -19.27
CA GLU A 13 26.98 11.18 -20.45
C GLU A 13 27.77 9.87 -20.58
N TRP A 14 28.32 9.37 -19.47
CA TRP A 14 29.01 8.09 -19.43
C TRP A 14 28.07 6.94 -19.83
N ARG A 15 26.88 6.84 -19.21
CA ARG A 15 25.90 5.77 -19.53
C ARG A 15 25.46 5.82 -20.99
N HIS A 16 25.16 7.01 -21.49
CA HIS A 16 24.77 7.19 -22.88
C HIS A 16 25.87 6.71 -23.84
N THR A 17 27.13 7.04 -23.52
CA THR A 17 28.29 6.64 -24.33
C THR A 17 28.54 5.13 -24.25
N ASN A 18 28.45 4.55 -23.05
CA ASN A 18 28.67 3.13 -22.82
C ASN A 18 27.67 2.27 -23.62
N VAL A 19 26.36 2.53 -23.45
CA VAL A 19 25.29 1.81 -24.15
C VAL A 19 25.41 1.95 -25.66
N ARG A 20 25.73 3.16 -26.14
CA ARG A 20 25.92 3.40 -27.57
C ARG A 20 27.09 2.61 -28.14
N THR A 21 28.17 2.46 -27.38
CA THR A 21 29.37 1.72 -27.80
C THR A 21 29.06 0.24 -27.91
N VAL A 22 28.44 -0.35 -26.88
CA VAL A 22 28.04 -1.77 -26.90
C VAL A 22 27.08 -2.07 -28.04
N ILE A 23 26.07 -1.22 -28.26
CA ILE A 23 25.12 -1.43 -29.38
C ILE A 23 25.83 -1.36 -30.74
N LYS A 24 26.79 -0.45 -30.91
CA LYS A 24 27.59 -0.38 -32.14
C LYS A 24 28.43 -1.63 -32.34
N GLU A 25 29.05 -2.15 -31.28
CA GLU A 25 29.83 -3.39 -31.34
C GLU A 25 28.95 -4.57 -31.73
N ILE A 26 27.78 -4.73 -31.09
CA ILE A 26 26.83 -5.79 -31.46
C ILE A 26 26.38 -5.63 -32.91
N TRP A 27 26.08 -4.40 -33.36
CA TRP A 27 25.67 -4.15 -34.74
C TRP A 27 26.77 -4.46 -35.76
N LEU A 28 28.03 -4.19 -35.43
CA LEU A 28 29.18 -4.52 -36.29
C LEU A 28 29.42 -6.04 -36.39
N VAL A 29 29.18 -6.77 -35.30
CA VAL A 29 29.34 -8.23 -35.26
C VAL A 29 28.16 -8.93 -35.94
N GLU A 30 26.93 -8.54 -35.63
CA GLU A 30 25.71 -9.17 -36.16
C GLU A 30 24.60 -8.13 -36.45
N PRO A 31 24.59 -7.54 -37.66
CA PRO A 31 23.61 -6.52 -38.04
C PRO A 31 22.17 -7.03 -38.10
N SER A 32 21.98 -8.33 -38.36
CA SER A 32 20.66 -8.99 -38.49
C SER A 32 19.82 -8.86 -37.24
N ILE A 33 20.44 -8.77 -36.06
CA ILE A 33 19.75 -8.60 -34.77
C ILE A 33 18.85 -7.35 -34.77
N PHE A 34 19.32 -6.25 -35.36
CA PHE A 34 18.60 -4.96 -35.33
C PHE A 34 17.81 -4.66 -36.60
N ASN A 35 18.16 -5.26 -37.74
CA ASN A 35 17.52 -4.98 -39.03
C ASN A 35 16.03 -5.37 -39.08
N ASN A 36 15.61 -6.35 -38.27
CA ASN A 36 14.24 -6.85 -38.25
C ASN A 36 13.41 -6.35 -37.05
N LEU A 37 13.97 -5.45 -36.22
CA LEU A 37 13.27 -4.91 -35.05
C LEU A 37 12.53 -3.62 -35.40
N GLY A 38 11.24 -3.58 -35.12
CA GLY A 38 10.47 -2.33 -35.11
C GLY A 38 10.92 -1.40 -33.98
N ALA A 39 10.58 -0.11 -34.10
CA ALA A 39 11.02 0.93 -33.17
C ALA A 39 10.70 0.62 -31.69
N LYS A 40 9.56 -0.02 -31.40
CA LYS A 40 9.17 -0.42 -30.04
C LYS A 40 10.07 -1.54 -29.51
N GLN A 41 10.34 -2.58 -30.30
CA GLN A 41 11.19 -3.69 -29.87
C GLN A 41 12.64 -3.23 -29.69
N ALA A 42 13.16 -2.42 -30.62
CA ALA A 42 14.49 -1.83 -30.51
C ALA A 42 14.61 -0.96 -29.24
N LYS A 43 13.59 -0.16 -28.92
CA LYS A 43 13.57 0.65 -27.69
C LYS A 43 13.63 -0.22 -26.43
N VAL A 44 12.85 -1.30 -26.37
CA VAL A 44 12.86 -2.23 -25.23
C VAL A 44 14.22 -2.89 -25.10
N MET A 45 14.76 -3.46 -26.17
CA MET A 45 16.06 -4.13 -26.18
C MET A 45 17.19 -3.20 -25.72
N ILE A 46 17.25 -1.98 -26.27
CA ILE A 46 18.25 -0.97 -25.88
C ILE A 46 18.11 -0.58 -24.40
N SER A 47 16.88 -0.47 -23.90
CA SER A 47 16.63 -0.12 -22.48
C SER A 47 17.02 -1.26 -21.54
N LEU A 48 16.84 -2.51 -21.96
CA LEU A 48 17.28 -3.69 -21.21
C LEU A 48 18.82 -3.76 -21.17
N LEU A 49 19.47 -3.60 -22.31
CA LEU A 49 20.94 -3.54 -22.38
C LEU A 49 21.49 -2.41 -21.51
N ASP A 50 20.89 -1.22 -21.54
CA ASP A 50 21.27 -0.11 -20.65
C ASP A 50 21.18 -0.48 -19.16
N LYS A 51 20.10 -1.13 -18.74
CA LYS A 51 19.96 -1.61 -17.35
C LYS A 51 21.03 -2.64 -17.00
N LEU A 52 21.27 -3.61 -17.88
CA LEU A 52 22.24 -4.68 -17.66
C LEU A 52 23.69 -4.17 -17.61
N LEU A 53 24.04 -3.17 -18.42
CA LEU A 53 25.41 -2.64 -18.49
C LEU A 53 25.83 -1.79 -17.29
N VAL A 54 24.88 -1.38 -16.46
CA VAL A 54 25.08 -0.43 -15.36
C VAL A 54 25.16 -1.12 -14.00
N SER A 55 24.50 -2.27 -13.84
CA SER A 55 24.22 -2.87 -12.54
C SER A 55 25.14 -4.07 -12.26
N ASN A 56 25.65 -4.13 -11.03
CA ASN A 56 26.32 -5.30 -10.45
C ASN A 56 25.32 -6.27 -9.78
N GLU A 57 24.03 -5.95 -9.79
CA GLU A 57 22.90 -6.66 -9.21
C GLU A 57 21.81 -6.85 -10.29
N ASN A 58 22.18 -7.45 -11.42
CA ASN A 58 21.23 -7.76 -12.48
C ASN A 58 20.39 -9.00 -12.21
N ASP A 59 20.74 -9.77 -11.17
CA ASP A 59 20.11 -11.05 -10.87
C ASP A 59 18.61 -10.88 -10.68
N SER A 60 18.16 -9.87 -9.93
CA SER A 60 16.73 -9.61 -9.75
C SER A 60 16.01 -9.20 -11.04
N LEU A 61 16.68 -8.51 -11.97
CA LEU A 61 16.07 -8.19 -13.27
C LEU A 61 15.97 -9.45 -14.14
N LEU A 62 17.00 -10.29 -14.12
CA LEU A 62 17.02 -11.54 -14.88
C LEU A 62 15.98 -12.52 -14.33
N GLU A 63 15.86 -12.67 -13.02
CA GLU A 63 14.82 -13.48 -12.36
C GLU A 63 13.40 -13.05 -12.77
N VAL A 64 13.14 -11.73 -12.81
CA VAL A 64 11.84 -11.20 -13.25
C VAL A 64 11.60 -11.50 -14.73
N LEU A 65 12.60 -11.34 -15.59
CA LEU A 65 12.47 -11.62 -17.02
C LEU A 65 12.26 -13.11 -17.28
N GLU A 66 12.99 -13.98 -16.58
CA GLU A 66 12.82 -15.43 -16.63
C GLU A 66 11.40 -15.81 -16.22
N SER A 67 10.93 -15.28 -15.09
CA SER A 67 9.55 -15.48 -14.62
C SER A 67 8.50 -15.05 -15.65
N VAL A 68 8.74 -13.97 -16.41
CA VAL A 68 7.84 -13.50 -17.47
C VAL A 68 7.89 -14.42 -18.71
N VAL A 69 9.07 -14.95 -19.05
CA VAL A 69 9.25 -15.87 -20.18
C VAL A 69 8.63 -17.24 -19.90
N GLU A 70 8.63 -17.68 -18.66
CA GLU A 70 8.01 -18.94 -18.21
C GLU A 70 6.47 -18.90 -18.18
N LEU A 71 5.84 -17.72 -18.29
CA LEU A 71 4.39 -17.61 -18.32
C LEU A 71 3.82 -18.24 -19.60
N ASP A 72 2.74 -19.01 -19.43
CA ASP A 72 1.92 -19.44 -20.56
C ASP A 72 1.22 -18.25 -21.24
N GLU A 73 0.77 -18.45 -22.48
CA GLU A 73 0.16 -17.40 -23.31
C GLU A 73 -1.04 -16.73 -22.62
N HIS A 74 -1.86 -17.51 -21.92
CA HIS A 74 -3.04 -17.00 -21.22
C HIS A 74 -2.62 -16.10 -20.04
N ARG A 75 -1.68 -16.56 -19.21
CA ARG A 75 -1.18 -15.76 -18.08
C ARG A 75 -0.45 -14.51 -18.53
N LEU A 76 0.34 -14.57 -19.60
CA LEU A 76 1.03 -13.41 -20.16
C LEU A 76 0.01 -12.37 -20.65
N HIS A 77 -1.05 -12.81 -21.33
CA HIS A 77 -2.14 -11.93 -21.74
C HIS A 77 -2.85 -11.27 -20.54
N GLN A 78 -3.14 -12.05 -19.50
CA GLN A 78 -3.73 -11.51 -18.26
C GLN A 78 -2.82 -10.46 -17.61
N LEU A 79 -1.52 -10.72 -17.51
CA LEU A 79 -0.55 -9.75 -16.97
C LEU A 79 -0.53 -8.47 -17.80
N ALA A 80 -0.52 -8.58 -19.13
CA ALA A 80 -0.60 -7.43 -20.01
C ALA A 80 -1.89 -6.61 -19.82
N GLU A 81 -3.03 -7.28 -19.61
CA GLU A 81 -4.29 -6.60 -19.32
C GLU A 81 -4.26 -5.85 -17.98
N GLN A 82 -3.64 -6.42 -16.95
CA GLN A 82 -3.45 -5.72 -15.67
C GLN A 82 -2.55 -4.50 -15.83
N LEU A 83 -1.44 -4.62 -16.57
CA LEU A 83 -0.51 -3.51 -16.83
C LEU A 83 -1.10 -2.39 -17.70
N ASN A 84 -2.22 -2.64 -18.39
CA ASN A 84 -2.97 -1.58 -19.07
C ASN A 84 -3.84 -0.76 -18.11
N LYS A 85 -4.17 -1.30 -16.93
CA LYS A 85 -5.03 -0.67 -15.92
C LYS A 85 -4.24 -0.05 -14.76
N THR A 86 -3.03 -0.52 -14.52
CA THR A 86 -2.18 -0.08 -13.40
C THR A 86 -0.69 -0.18 -13.73
N THR A 87 0.19 0.28 -12.83
CA THR A 87 1.65 0.19 -12.98
C THR A 87 2.21 -1.02 -12.23
N LEU A 88 3.39 -1.51 -12.63
CA LEU A 88 4.12 -2.54 -11.88
C LEU A 88 4.37 -2.13 -10.43
N GLU A 89 4.68 -0.85 -10.19
CA GLU A 89 4.87 -0.29 -8.85
C GLU A 89 3.61 -0.45 -7.99
N ASN A 90 2.44 -0.10 -8.52
CA ASN A 90 1.17 -0.30 -7.80
C ASN A 90 0.86 -1.78 -7.55
N ILE A 91 1.20 -2.67 -8.49
CA ILE A 91 1.04 -4.12 -8.32
C ILE A 91 1.91 -4.60 -7.15
N VAL A 92 3.19 -4.22 -7.12
CA VAL A 92 4.13 -4.56 -6.04
C VAL A 92 3.60 -4.06 -4.70
N SER A 93 3.25 -2.77 -4.60
CA SER A 93 2.69 -2.19 -3.37
C SER A 93 1.43 -2.92 -2.90
N THR A 94 0.56 -3.33 -3.83
CA THR A 94 -0.65 -4.08 -3.49
C THR A 94 -0.32 -5.48 -2.96
N ILE A 95 0.63 -6.18 -3.59
CA ILE A 95 1.09 -7.50 -3.13
C ILE A 95 1.71 -7.39 -1.73
N GLU A 96 2.53 -6.37 -1.48
CA GLU A 96 3.13 -6.12 -0.15
C GLU A 96 2.06 -5.90 0.93
N VAL A 97 1.02 -5.12 0.64
CA VAL A 97 -0.12 -4.94 1.54
C VAL A 97 -0.80 -6.27 1.83
N LEU A 98 -1.07 -7.09 0.80
CA LEU A 98 -1.70 -8.40 0.97
C LEU A 98 -0.84 -9.36 1.81
N GLN A 99 0.46 -9.43 1.56
CA GLN A 99 1.40 -10.27 2.33
C GLN A 99 1.52 -9.83 3.79
N ARG A 100 1.55 -8.51 4.04
CA ARG A 100 1.53 -7.97 5.40
C ARG A 100 0.24 -8.37 6.13
N ARG A 101 -0.90 -8.25 5.46
CA ARG A 101 -2.21 -8.63 6.00
C ARG A 101 -2.30 -10.13 6.31
N GLU A 102 -1.86 -10.98 5.38
CA GLU A 102 -1.78 -12.44 5.60
C GLU A 102 -0.90 -12.77 6.82
N THR A 103 0.26 -12.12 6.93
CA THR A 103 1.17 -12.32 8.05
C THR A 103 0.52 -11.96 9.39
N VAL A 104 -0.25 -10.88 9.45
CA VAL A 104 -0.98 -10.49 10.66
C VAL A 104 -2.04 -11.53 11.03
N VAL A 105 -2.83 -12.00 10.05
CA VAL A 105 -3.86 -13.03 10.29
C VAL A 105 -3.24 -14.32 10.81
N ARG A 106 -2.18 -14.81 10.17
CA ARG A 106 -1.48 -16.03 10.61
C ARG A 106 -0.89 -15.90 12.00
N LYS A 107 -0.32 -14.73 12.34
CA LYS A 107 0.20 -14.46 13.69
C LYS A 107 -0.91 -14.41 14.72
N LEU A 108 -2.05 -13.79 14.40
CA LEU A 108 -3.21 -13.76 15.29
C LEU A 108 -3.77 -15.17 15.52
N GLU A 109 -3.89 -15.98 14.47
CA GLU A 109 -4.31 -17.38 14.58
C GLU A 109 -3.39 -18.17 15.52
N GLU A 110 -2.07 -18.08 15.32
CA GLU A 110 -1.07 -18.73 16.17
C GLU A 110 -1.18 -18.29 17.64
N LEU A 111 -1.35 -16.98 17.89
CA LEU A 111 -1.52 -16.44 19.23
C LEU A 111 -2.78 -16.99 19.91
N MET A 112 -3.90 -17.09 19.19
CA MET A 112 -5.17 -17.55 19.72
C MET A 112 -5.24 -19.06 19.94
N ILE A 113 -4.48 -19.85 19.16
CA ILE A 113 -4.49 -21.32 19.28
C ILE A 113 -3.46 -21.79 20.30
N ASN A 114 -2.21 -21.32 20.20
CA ASN A 114 -1.08 -21.90 20.95
C ASN A 114 -0.70 -21.07 22.18
N ASN A 115 -0.88 -19.75 22.14
CA ASN A 115 -0.38 -18.84 23.18
C ASN A 115 -1.49 -18.13 23.97
N TYR A 116 -2.75 -18.59 23.86
CA TYR A 116 -3.91 -17.91 24.45
C TYR A 116 -3.84 -17.74 25.98
N LYS A 117 -3.04 -18.56 26.67
CA LYS A 117 -2.84 -18.46 28.13
C LYS A 117 -1.85 -17.37 28.53
N ASP A 118 -0.94 -17.01 27.62
CA ASP A 118 0.14 -16.04 27.84
C ASP A 118 -0.18 -14.68 27.19
N VAL A 119 -1.25 -14.61 26.40
CA VAL A 119 -1.73 -13.41 25.72
C VAL A 119 -2.82 -12.76 26.56
N LEU A 120 -2.54 -11.57 27.07
CA LEU A 120 -3.53 -10.70 27.71
C LEU A 120 -4.28 -9.87 26.65
N GLU A 121 -5.56 -9.61 26.90
CA GLU A 121 -6.41 -8.75 26.08
C GLU A 121 -5.79 -7.35 25.92
N THR A 122 -5.41 -6.75 27.05
CA THR A 122 -4.63 -5.51 27.12
C THR A 122 -3.24 -5.82 27.70
N PRO A 123 -2.12 -5.38 27.09
CA PRO A 123 -2.02 -4.53 25.89
C PRO A 123 -1.81 -5.29 24.57
N HIS A 124 -1.70 -6.63 24.59
CA HIS A 124 -1.17 -7.39 23.44
C HIS A 124 -2.15 -7.50 22.26
N LEU A 125 -3.39 -7.93 22.50
CA LEU A 125 -4.37 -8.07 21.43
C LEU A 125 -4.86 -6.70 20.95
N GLN A 126 -5.12 -5.79 21.88
CA GLN A 126 -5.57 -4.43 21.55
C GLN A 126 -4.60 -3.70 20.60
N GLY A 127 -3.29 -3.72 20.88
CA GLY A 127 -2.31 -3.05 20.01
C GLY A 127 -2.23 -3.65 18.60
N ILE A 128 -2.42 -4.96 18.44
CA ILE A 128 -2.46 -5.61 17.12
C ILE A 128 -3.73 -5.18 16.37
N ILE A 129 -4.87 -5.15 17.05
CA ILE A 129 -6.16 -4.82 16.48
C ILE A 129 -6.22 -3.34 16.06
N GLU A 130 -5.72 -2.42 16.89
CA GLU A 130 -5.66 -0.98 16.60
C GLU A 130 -4.76 -0.69 15.38
N ALA A 131 -3.62 -1.37 15.25
CA ALA A 131 -2.75 -1.22 14.09
C ALA A 131 -3.28 -1.89 12.82
N ASN A 132 -4.33 -2.72 12.92
CA ASN A 132 -4.87 -3.53 11.84
C ASN A 132 -6.41 -3.47 11.80
N THR A 133 -6.99 -2.28 11.89
CA THR A 133 -8.46 -2.08 11.89
C THR A 133 -9.16 -2.64 10.65
N TRP A 134 -8.42 -2.84 9.54
CA TRP A 134 -8.89 -3.54 8.34
C TRP A 134 -9.39 -4.96 8.60
N LEU A 135 -9.01 -5.59 9.73
CA LEU A 135 -9.54 -6.89 10.18
C LEU A 135 -11.08 -6.88 10.32
N PHE A 136 -11.67 -5.72 10.61
CA PHE A 136 -13.13 -5.54 10.68
C PHE A 136 -13.74 -5.04 9.37
N GLY A 137 -12.91 -4.80 8.34
CA GLY A 137 -13.29 -4.34 7.01
C GLY A 137 -12.46 -3.14 6.53
N GLU A 138 -12.24 -3.05 5.22
CA GLU A 138 -11.40 -2.02 4.59
C GLU A 138 -11.81 -0.59 4.95
N GLN A 139 -13.12 -0.37 5.10
CA GLN A 139 -13.72 0.92 5.46
C GLN A 139 -13.23 1.49 6.80
N TYR A 140 -12.62 0.67 7.65
CA TYR A 140 -12.07 1.08 8.94
C TYR A 140 -10.56 1.41 8.88
N SER A 141 -9.89 1.16 7.74
CA SER A 141 -8.45 1.42 7.57
C SER A 141 -8.10 2.90 7.42
N MET A 142 -9.05 3.75 6.98
CA MET A 142 -8.77 5.19 6.75
C MET A 142 -8.68 6.01 8.04
N ILE A 143 -9.30 5.57 9.14
CA ILE A 143 -9.33 6.35 10.40
C ILE A 143 -8.06 6.12 11.22
N GLY A 144 -7.34 5.02 11.00
CA GLY A 144 -6.09 4.72 11.73
C GLY A 144 -4.84 5.39 11.16
N ALA A 145 -4.87 5.90 9.92
CA ALA A 145 -3.68 6.38 9.22
C ALA A 145 -3.60 7.92 9.09
N GLU A 146 -4.73 8.62 9.13
CA GLU A 146 -4.78 10.07 8.99
C GLU A 146 -5.62 10.68 10.12
N GLU A 147 -4.91 11.43 10.97
CA GLU A 147 -5.39 12.58 11.75
C GLU A 147 -6.14 12.34 13.07
N ASP A 148 -5.47 12.85 14.10
CA ASP A 148 -5.97 13.51 15.30
C ASP A 148 -6.50 12.65 16.47
N ASP A 149 -5.95 12.98 17.63
CA ASP A 149 -6.33 12.55 18.98
C ASP A 149 -7.85 12.32 19.07
N PHE A 150 -8.25 11.17 19.61
CA PHE A 150 -9.65 10.72 19.74
C PHE A 150 -10.61 11.84 20.17
N GLN A 151 -10.15 12.72 21.08
CA GLN A 151 -10.90 13.88 21.53
C GLN A 151 -11.30 14.82 20.40
N LYS A 152 -10.40 15.11 19.45
CA LYS A 152 -10.68 16.01 18.32
C LYS A 152 -11.66 15.40 17.34
N THR A 153 -11.54 14.12 17.03
CA THR A 153 -12.49 13.43 16.13
C THR A 153 -13.87 13.34 16.76
N ALA A 154 -13.96 12.99 18.05
CA ALA A 154 -15.22 12.98 18.79
C ALA A 154 -15.83 14.39 18.92
N HIS A 155 -15.00 15.42 19.17
CA HIS A 155 -15.43 16.81 19.24
C HIS A 155 -15.95 17.31 17.89
N ASN A 156 -15.25 17.00 16.80
CA ASN A 156 -15.67 17.35 15.44
C ASN A 156 -16.99 16.65 15.07
N LEU A 157 -17.14 15.36 15.39
CA LEU A 157 -18.38 14.63 15.13
C LEU A 157 -19.54 15.22 15.93
N ARG A 158 -19.32 15.53 17.22
CA ARG A 158 -20.29 16.22 18.08
C ARG A 158 -20.76 17.53 17.43
N GLN A 159 -19.83 18.37 16.98
CA GLN A 159 -20.15 19.65 16.35
C GLN A 159 -20.96 19.54 15.05
N HIS A 160 -20.92 18.41 14.36
CA HIS A 160 -21.68 18.18 13.13
C HIS A 160 -23.10 17.64 13.36
N ILE A 161 -23.45 17.27 14.60
CA ILE A 161 -24.82 16.87 14.97
C ILE A 161 -25.62 18.14 15.25
N LYS A 162 -26.59 18.44 14.38
CA LYS A 162 -27.53 19.55 14.59
C LYS A 162 -28.30 19.33 15.89
N GLU A 163 -28.49 20.42 16.65
CA GLU A 163 -29.26 20.45 17.91
C GLU A 163 -28.59 19.79 19.13
N ILE A 164 -27.34 19.31 19.03
CA ILE A 164 -26.64 18.70 20.17
C ILE A 164 -26.36 19.64 21.35
N ASP A 165 -26.39 20.95 21.11
CA ASP A 165 -26.22 22.00 22.12
C ASP A 165 -27.58 22.61 22.55
N VAL A 166 -28.69 22.13 21.99
CA VAL A 166 -30.05 22.55 22.36
C VAL A 166 -30.61 21.45 23.25
N LEU A 167 -30.46 21.62 24.55
CA LEU A 167 -31.07 20.75 25.56
C LEU A 167 -32.40 21.38 25.96
N ALA A 168 -33.50 20.69 25.70
CA ALA A 168 -34.84 21.12 26.11
C ALA A 168 -35.17 20.54 27.50
N GLU A 169 -36.07 21.19 28.26
CA GLU A 169 -36.42 20.73 29.61
C GLU A 169 -37.06 19.33 29.62
N ASP A 170 -37.62 18.91 28.50
CA ASP A 170 -38.18 17.59 28.22
C ASP A 170 -37.13 16.51 27.91
N ASP A 171 -35.86 16.87 27.72
CA ASP A 171 -34.76 15.93 27.55
C ASP A 171 -34.20 15.37 28.87
N PHE A 172 -34.68 15.87 30.02
CA PHE A 172 -34.21 15.47 31.35
C PHE A 172 -35.35 14.91 32.20
N GLU A 173 -35.09 13.82 32.93
CA GLU A 173 -35.97 13.42 34.02
C GLU A 173 -35.76 14.36 35.21
N GLN A 174 -36.81 14.64 36.01
CA GLN A 174 -36.71 15.56 37.16
C GLN A 174 -35.60 15.16 38.17
N GLN A 175 -35.23 13.87 38.22
CA GLN A 175 -34.12 13.37 39.02
C GLN A 175 -32.73 13.80 38.51
N ASP A 176 -32.56 13.97 37.19
CA ASP A 176 -31.26 14.31 36.59
C ASP A 176 -30.88 15.79 36.80
N LEU A 177 -31.88 16.64 37.03
CA LEU A 177 -31.73 18.08 37.26
C LEU A 177 -31.30 18.42 38.70
N ASP A 178 -31.67 17.58 39.66
CA ASP A 178 -31.42 17.82 41.09
C ASP A 178 -30.03 17.33 41.56
N ASP A 179 -29.55 16.19 41.04
CA ASP A 179 -28.28 15.58 41.47
C ASP A 179 -27.08 15.94 40.58
N GLY A 180 -27.32 16.54 39.40
CA GLY A 180 -26.32 16.74 38.37
C GLY A 180 -25.94 15.41 37.70
N LEU A 181 -25.99 15.37 36.37
CA LEU A 181 -25.73 14.18 35.55
C LEU A 181 -24.34 13.58 35.82
N THR A 182 -24.28 12.64 36.76
CA THR A 182 -23.11 11.80 37.00
C THR A 182 -23.37 10.45 36.34
N ILE A 183 -23.38 10.44 35.00
CA ILE A 183 -23.59 9.20 34.25
C ILE A 183 -22.41 8.27 34.51
N GLU A 184 -22.70 7.14 35.17
CA GLU A 184 -21.71 6.12 35.50
C GLU A 184 -21.08 5.59 34.20
N GLY A 185 -19.77 5.78 34.04
CA GLY A 185 -19.05 5.30 32.86
C GLY A 185 -18.70 6.35 31.80
N VAL A 186 -19.10 7.61 31.95
CA VAL A 186 -18.73 8.71 31.01
C VAL A 186 -17.22 8.91 30.87
N ARG A 187 -16.44 8.51 31.87
CA ARG A 187 -14.97 8.57 31.85
C ARG A 187 -14.29 7.22 31.67
N ARG A 188 -15.03 6.15 31.33
CA ARG A 188 -14.40 4.86 30.99
C ARG A 188 -13.71 4.99 29.64
N GLN A 189 -12.48 4.47 29.57
CA GLN A 189 -11.73 4.41 28.32
C GLN A 189 -12.45 3.45 27.36
N VAL A 190 -12.63 3.88 26.11
CA VAL A 190 -13.19 3.04 25.05
C VAL A 190 -12.12 2.08 24.58
N ASP A 191 -12.38 0.77 24.58
CA ASP A 191 -11.39 -0.25 24.19
C ASP A 191 -11.06 -0.20 22.69
N LEU A 192 -12.07 -0.03 21.83
CA LEU A 192 -11.88 0.20 20.40
C LEU A 192 -13.08 0.96 19.81
N PHE A 193 -12.83 2.12 19.19
CA PHE A 193 -13.85 2.90 18.49
C PHE A 193 -13.60 2.90 16.99
N LEU A 194 -14.48 2.26 16.23
CA LEU A 194 -14.39 2.19 14.77
C LEU A 194 -15.51 3.02 14.15
N ALA A 195 -15.14 4.11 13.49
CA ALA A 195 -16.06 4.86 12.63
C ALA A 195 -15.87 4.44 11.16
N ARG A 196 -16.94 4.55 10.37
CA ARG A 196 -16.90 4.31 8.92
C ARG A 196 -17.41 5.56 8.23
N LYS A 197 -16.74 5.99 7.16
CA LYS A 197 -17.26 7.04 6.28
C LYS A 197 -18.09 6.42 5.17
N THR A 198 -19.41 6.49 5.28
CA THR A 198 -20.32 6.14 4.17
C THR A 198 -20.35 7.29 3.17
N LYS A 199 -19.86 7.08 1.94
CA LYS A 199 -20.10 8.02 0.84
C LYS A 199 -21.58 7.91 0.45
N GLN A 200 -22.37 8.96 0.70
CA GLN A 200 -23.66 9.12 0.05
C GLN A 200 -23.40 9.50 -1.41
N PHE A 201 -23.89 8.69 -2.33
CA PHE A 201 -23.93 8.96 -3.76
C PHE A 201 -25.25 9.65 -4.11
#